data_AF-Q28K51-F1
#
_entry.id   AF-Q28K51-F1
#
_cell.length_a   1.000
_cell.length_b   1.000
_cell.length_c   1.000
_cell.angle_alpha   90.00
_cell.angle_beta   90.00
_cell.angle_gamma   90.00
#
_symmetry.space_group_name_H-M   'P 1'
#
loop_
_entity.id
_entity.type
_entity.pdbx_description
1 polymer ?
#
loop_
_entity_poly.entity_id
_entity_poly.type
_entity_poly.pdbx_seq_one_letter_code
_entity_poly.pdbx_strand_id
1 'polypeptide(L)'
;MVSEDRVPCRTPAEGRDGTSNIPAWKFDLLRAAILKVVGAAGPDGLLNKDLRDAVGAELSADDLDRLGKLGWHVVTVKLELEVRGEIARMVVKGPMRIALA
;
A
#
# COMPACT_ATOMS: atom_id res chain seq x y z
N MET A 1 15.67 -24.29 8.41
CA MET A 1 15.50 -22.94 7.83
C MET A 1 14.05 -22.57 8.06
N VAL A 2 13.75 -21.58 8.89
CA VAL A 2 12.37 -21.13 9.09
C VAL A 2 12.01 -20.28 7.87
N SER A 3 11.16 -20.80 7.00
CA SER A 3 10.59 -20.01 5.90
C SER A 3 9.77 -18.88 6.52
N GLU A 4 10.12 -17.65 6.18
CA GLU A 4 9.40 -16.47 6.62
C GLU A 4 8.01 -16.46 5.98
N ASP A 5 6.95 -16.28 6.78
CA ASP A 5 5.56 -16.24 6.30
C ASP A 5 5.40 -15.17 5.23
N ARG A 6 4.61 -15.46 4.19
CA ARG A 6 4.39 -14.55 3.06
C ARG A 6 2.92 -14.37 2.74
N VAL A 7 2.59 -13.15 2.35
CA VAL A 7 1.27 -12.75 1.92
C VAL A 7 1.25 -12.61 0.40
N PRO A 8 0.36 -13.32 -0.31
CA PRO A 8 0.15 -13.12 -1.74
C PRO A 8 -0.52 -11.77 -1.97
N CYS A 9 0.17 -10.89 -2.71
CA CYS A 9 -0.32 -9.57 -3.11
C CYS A 9 -0.66 -9.59 -4.61
N ARG A 10 -1.94 -9.40 -4.93
CA ARG A 10 -2.50 -9.48 -6.28
C ARG A 10 -2.44 -8.13 -6.97
N THR A 11 -2.13 -8.16 -8.25
CA THR A 11 -2.17 -6.97 -9.13
C THR A 11 -3.45 -7.02 -9.97
N PRO A 12 -4.42 -6.10 -9.78
CA PRO A 12 -5.69 -6.10 -10.50
C PRO A 12 -5.62 -5.48 -11.91
N ALA A 13 -4.47 -5.56 -12.59
CA ALA A 13 -4.28 -4.90 -13.88
C ALA A 13 -4.46 -5.90 -15.03
N GLU A 14 -5.43 -5.62 -15.90
CA GLU A 14 -5.72 -6.39 -17.10
C GLU A 14 -4.45 -6.55 -17.97
N GLY A 15 -4.02 -7.79 -18.21
CA GLY A 15 -2.80 -8.11 -18.97
C GLY A 15 -1.48 -8.02 -18.18
N ARG A 16 -1.52 -7.74 -16.87
CA ARG A 16 -0.39 -7.82 -15.93
C ARG A 16 -0.77 -8.59 -14.66
N ASP A 17 -1.56 -9.64 -14.84
CA ASP A 17 -1.99 -10.51 -13.75
C ASP A 17 -0.75 -11.15 -13.12
N GLY A 18 -0.52 -10.82 -11.85
CA GLY A 18 0.66 -11.24 -11.12
C GLY A 18 0.37 -11.25 -9.63
N THR A 19 0.85 -12.29 -8.95
CA THR A 19 0.84 -12.39 -7.50
C THR A 19 2.26 -12.28 -6.98
N SER A 20 2.56 -11.24 -6.23
CA SER A 20 3.83 -11.05 -5.56
C SER A 20 3.74 -11.56 -4.13
N ASN A 21 4.67 -12.42 -3.72
CA ASN A 21 4.70 -12.92 -2.34
C ASN A 21 5.58 -12.00 -1.49
N ILE A 22 4.96 -11.18 -0.64
CA ILE A 22 5.64 -10.23 0.25
C ILE A 22 5.76 -10.87 1.65
N PRO A 23 6.90 -10.77 2.34
CA PRO A 23 6.98 -11.21 3.72
C PRO A 23 5.89 -10.58 4.60
N ALA A 24 5.25 -11.38 5.45
CA ALA A 24 4.07 -10.98 6.19
C ALA A 24 4.29 -9.70 7.01
N TRP A 25 5.43 -9.59 7.69
CA TRP A 25 5.75 -8.39 8.46
C TRP A 25 5.84 -7.12 7.61
N LYS A 26 6.33 -7.20 6.36
CA LYS A 26 6.38 -6.04 5.45
C LYS A 26 4.98 -5.65 5.01
N PHE A 27 4.14 -6.65 4.72
CA PHE A 27 2.76 -6.44 4.36
C PHE A 27 2.00 -5.76 5.51
N ASP A 28 2.11 -6.28 6.73
CA ASP A 28 1.38 -5.76 7.89
C ASP A 28 1.83 -4.34 8.25
N LEU A 29 3.15 -4.08 8.24
CA LEU A 29 3.72 -2.75 8.47
C LEU A 29 3.16 -1.73 7.46
N LEU A 30 3.22 -2.06 6.17
CA LEU A 30 2.76 -1.16 5.11
C LEU A 30 1.25 -1.03 5.07
N ARG A 31 0.50 -2.10 5.34
CA ARG A 31 -0.96 -2.05 5.46
C ARG A 31 -1.37 -1.08 6.56
N ALA A 32 -0.77 -1.20 7.74
CA ALA A 32 -1.04 -0.29 8.85
C ALA A 32 -0.73 1.16 8.50
N ALA A 33 0.44 1.43 7.91
CA ALA A 33 0.84 2.77 7.49
C ALA A 33 -0.08 3.35 6.40
N ILE A 34 -0.41 2.57 5.37
CA ILE A 34 -1.29 3.00 4.27
C ILE A 34 -2.69 3.36 4.82
N LEU A 35 -3.30 2.48 5.61
CA LEU A 35 -4.63 2.74 6.18
C LEU A 35 -4.63 3.98 7.07
N LYS A 36 -3.56 4.19 7.85
CA LYS A 36 -3.41 5.38 8.69
C LYS A 36 -3.33 6.66 7.86
N VAL A 37 -2.45 6.74 6.85
CA VAL A 37 -2.28 7.97 6.06
C VAL A 37 -3.49 8.25 5.16
N VAL A 38 -4.15 7.22 4.64
CA VAL A 38 -5.37 7.36 3.85
C VAL A 38 -6.54 7.78 4.75
N GLY A 39 -6.67 7.19 5.94
CA GLY A 39 -7.68 7.58 6.92
C GLY A 39 -7.51 9.02 7.41
N ALA A 40 -6.26 9.46 7.61
CA ALA A 40 -5.95 10.84 8.02
C ALA A 40 -6.28 11.89 6.95
N ALA A 41 -6.29 11.51 5.66
CA ALA A 41 -6.71 12.40 4.57
C ALA A 41 -8.23 12.67 4.57
N GLY A 42 -9.01 11.86 5.29
CA GLY A 42 -10.45 12.05 5.45
C GLY A 42 -11.25 11.93 4.14
N PRO A 43 -12.39 12.62 4.02
CA PRO A 43 -13.34 12.41 2.92
C PRO A 43 -12.81 12.87 1.55
N ASP A 44 -11.82 13.77 1.52
CA ASP A 44 -11.21 14.24 0.28
C ASP A 44 -10.23 13.23 -0.33
N GLY A 45 -9.81 12.23 0.45
CA GLY A 45 -8.87 11.20 0.06
C GLY A 45 -7.44 11.70 -0.17
N LEU A 46 -6.50 10.76 -0.19
CA LEU A 46 -5.10 11.03 -0.45
C LEU A 46 -4.82 10.96 -1.96
N LEU A 47 -4.04 11.91 -2.48
CA LEU A 47 -3.56 11.83 -3.85
C LEU A 47 -2.66 10.59 -4.01
N ASN A 48 -2.94 9.75 -5.00
CA ASN A 48 -2.20 8.50 -5.20
C ASN A 48 -0.69 8.73 -5.41
N LYS A 49 -0.32 9.87 -6.03
CA LYS A 49 1.09 10.26 -6.22
C LYS A 49 1.82 10.59 -4.91
N ASP A 50 1.10 11.01 -3.88
CA ASP A 50 1.67 11.46 -2.60
C ASP A 50 1.71 10.31 -1.57
N LEU A 51 1.05 9.18 -1.87
CA LEU A 51 0.97 8.01 -0.98
C LEU A 51 2.35 7.52 -0.53
N ARG A 52 3.31 7.39 -1.46
CA ARG A 52 4.65 6.89 -1.13
C ARG A 52 5.31 7.78 -0.07
N ASP A 53 5.27 9.09 -0.28
CA ASP A 53 5.97 10.04 0.59
C ASP A 53 5.25 10.15 1.94
N ALA A 54 3.92 10.12 1.95
CA ALA A 54 3.12 10.06 3.17
C ALA A 54 3.40 8.80 4.00
N VAL A 55 3.44 7.62 3.37
CA VAL A 55 3.81 6.36 4.05
C VAL A 55 5.25 6.42 4.54
N GLY A 56 6.18 6.96 3.75
CA GLY A 56 7.57 7.11 4.15
C GLY A 56 7.75 8.00 5.38
N ALA A 57 6.97 9.07 5.50
CA ALA A 57 6.98 9.96 6.67
C ALA A 57 6.34 9.34 7.93
N GLU A 58 5.50 8.32 7.76
CA GLU A 58 4.86 7.59 8.86
C GLU A 58 5.77 6.50 9.47
N LEU A 59 6.70 5.96 8.67
CA LEU A 59 7.59 4.89 9.11
C LEU A 59 8.83 5.41 9.84
N SER A 60 9.30 4.65 10.83
CA SER A 60 10.57 4.94 11.49
C SER A 60 11.77 4.72 10.55
N ALA A 61 12.91 5.34 10.85
CA ALA A 61 14.14 5.13 10.07
C ALA A 61 14.57 3.65 10.07
N ASP A 62 14.43 2.97 11.21
CA ASP A 62 14.74 1.55 11.37
C ASP A 62 13.81 0.66 10.53
N ASP A 63 12.52 0.99 10.49
CA ASP A 63 11.56 0.27 9.66
C ASP A 63 11.85 0.47 8.17
N LEU A 64 12.20 1.69 7.75
CA LEU A 64 12.56 2.00 6.37
C LEU A 64 13.83 1.25 5.94
N ASP A 65 14.86 1.22 6.78
CA ASP A 65 16.10 0.49 6.52
C ASP A 65 15.83 -1.02 6.37
N ARG A 66 15.07 -1.58 7.32
CA ARG A 66 14.68 -3.00 7.30
C ARG A 66 13.80 -3.35 6.10
N LEU A 67 12.90 -2.45 5.68
CA LEU A 67 11.96 -2.66 4.57
C LEU A 67 12.69 -2.70 3.22
N GLY A 68 13.70 -1.86 3.03
CA GLY A 68 14.44 -1.69 1.78
C GLY A 68 13.69 -0.82 0.78
N LYS A 69 13.34 -1.37 -0.40
CA LYS A 69 12.73 -0.59 -1.51
C LYS A 69 11.27 -0.19 -1.21
N LEU A 70 11.06 0.92 -0.51
CA LEU A 70 9.74 1.43 -0.12
C LEU A 70 8.76 1.52 -1.30
N GLY A 71 9.14 2.17 -2.40
CA GLY A 71 8.21 2.48 -3.50
C GLY A 71 7.53 1.25 -4.12
N TRP A 72 8.28 0.18 -4.39
CA TRP A 72 7.71 -1.03 -4.97
C TRP A 72 6.80 -1.78 -3.98
N HIS A 73 7.18 -1.85 -2.71
CA HIS A 73 6.36 -2.50 -1.69
C HIS A 73 5.06 -1.71 -1.44
N VAL A 74 5.11 -0.38 -1.39
CA VAL A 74 3.90 0.46 -1.24
C VAL A 74 2.92 0.20 -2.37
N VAL A 75 3.38 0.18 -3.63
CA VAL A 75 2.49 -0.10 -4.77
C VAL A 75 1.89 -1.50 -4.67
N THR A 76 2.71 -2.50 -4.37
CA THR A 76 2.28 -3.89 -4.29
C THR A 76 1.23 -4.10 -3.19
N VAL A 77 1.47 -3.57 -2.00
CA VAL A 77 0.54 -3.67 -0.87
C VAL A 77 -0.72 -2.86 -1.16
N LYS A 78 -0.60 -1.63 -1.69
CA LYS A 78 -1.74 -0.79 -2.07
C LYS A 78 -2.69 -1.49 -3.04
N LEU A 79 -2.16 -2.15 -4.07
CA LEU A 79 -2.99 -2.90 -5.03
C LEU A 79 -3.69 -4.08 -4.37
N GLU A 80 -3.00 -4.80 -3.49
CA GLU A 80 -3.63 -5.88 -2.72
C GLU A 80 -4.73 -5.35 -1.78
N LEU A 81 -4.56 -4.17 -1.17
CA LEU A 81 -5.61 -3.53 -0.35
C LEU A 81 -6.82 -3.09 -1.18
N GLU A 82 -6.62 -2.66 -2.43
CA GLU A 82 -7.73 -2.42 -3.37
C GLU A 82 -8.49 -3.72 -3.67
N VAL A 83 -7.77 -4.81 -3.92
CA VAL A 83 -8.38 -6.14 -4.18
C VAL A 83 -9.13 -6.66 -2.96
N ARG A 84 -8.62 -6.40 -1.75
CA ARG A 84 -9.30 -6.73 -0.48
C ARG A 84 -10.48 -5.82 -0.16
N GLY A 85 -10.64 -4.71 -0.88
CA GLY A 85 -11.67 -3.72 -0.59
C GLY A 85 -11.44 -2.97 0.73
N GLU A 86 -10.18 -2.75 1.11
CA GLU A 86 -9.84 -1.95 2.30
C GLU A 86 -9.63 -0.47 1.96
N ILE A 87 -9.22 -0.19 0.73
CA ILE A 87 -9.12 1.14 0.14
C ILE A 87 -9.75 1.12 -1.25
N ALA A 88 -10.24 2.26 -1.71
CA ALA A 88 -10.84 2.42 -3.02
C ALA A 88 -10.28 3.64 -3.76
N ARG A 89 -10.26 3.56 -5.09
CA ARG A 89 -9.99 4.72 -5.95
C ARG A 89 -11.25 5.58 -6.03
N MET A 90 -11.11 6.86 -5.72
CA MET A 90 -12.24 7.79 -5.77
C MET A 90 -12.57 8.19 -7.21
N VAL A 91 -13.87 8.30 -7.52
CA VAL A 91 -14.37 8.79 -8.81
C VAL A 91 -14.49 10.30 -8.75
N VAL A 92 -13.37 10.99 -9.01
CA VAL A 92 -13.28 12.46 -8.96
C VAL A 92 -12.67 13.02 -10.24
N LYS A 93 -13.00 14.27 -10.58
CA LYS A 93 -12.36 14.98 -11.68
C LYS A 93 -10.95 15.40 -11.26
N GLY A 94 -9.94 15.06 -12.07
CA GLY A 94 -8.55 15.44 -11.84
C GLY A 94 -7.66 14.25 -11.42
N PRO A 95 -6.56 14.50 -10.70
CA PRO A 95 -5.63 13.44 -10.29
C PRO A 95 -6.30 12.36 -9.44
N MET A 96 -5.88 11.11 -9.63
CA MET A 96 -6.40 9.97 -8.88
C MET A 96 -6.19 10.14 -7.38
N ARG A 97 -7.27 9.93 -6.63
CA ARG A 97 -7.30 9.90 -5.16
C ARG A 97 -7.71 8.52 -4.66
N ILE A 98 -7.23 8.18 -3.48
CA ILE A 98 -7.58 6.96 -2.76
C ILE A 98 -8.14 7.31 -1.38
N ALA A 99 -9.16 6.58 -0.96
CA ALA A 99 -9.80 6.71 0.34
C ALA A 99 -9.98 5.31 0.94
N LEU A 100 -10.34 5.26 2.24
CA LEU A 100 -10.85 4.02 2.84
C LEU A 100 -12.13 3.60 2.09
N ALA A 101 -12.28 2.30 1.85
CA ALA A 101 -13.44 1.74 1.16
C ALA A 101 -14.64 1.58 2.09
#